data_AF-A0A7L3VW38-F1
#
_entry.id   AF-A0A7L3VW38-F1
#
_cell.length_a   1.000
_cell.length_b   1.000
_cell.length_c   1.000
_cell.angle_alpha   90.00
_cell.angle_beta   90.00
_cell.angle_gamma   90.00
#
_symmetry.space_group_name_H-M   'P 1'
#
loop_
_entity.id
_entity.type
_entity.pdbx_description
1 polymer ?
#
loop_
_entity_poly.entity_id
_entity_poly.type
_entity_poly.pdbx_seq_one_letter_code
_entity_poly.pdbx_strand_id
1 'polypeptide(L)'
;PCVLGREGVTGGRRCWDVQVAPEGSWALGVARETPGSGAGTPGKPLGNGTEPPGSGAEPPEWELWSMGLCQGQFWALTSLER
;
A
#
# COMPACT_ATOMS: atom_id res chain seq x y z
N PRO A 1 6.01 -5.67 -8.44
CA PRO A 1 6.77 -4.64 -7.67
C PRO A 1 5.86 -3.42 -7.48
N CYS A 2 5.89 -2.79 -6.31
CA CYS A 2 5.10 -1.59 -6.00
C CYS A 2 6.04 -0.45 -5.61
N VAL A 3 5.63 0.78 -5.93
CA VAL A 3 6.35 2.00 -5.56
C VAL A 3 5.34 3.00 -4.99
N LEU A 4 5.77 3.77 -4.00
CA LEU A 4 4.96 4.82 -3.38
C LEU A 4 5.41 6.19 -3.87
N GLY A 5 4.47 7.14 -3.85
CA GLY A 5 4.80 8.55 -3.97
C GLY A 5 5.71 9.00 -2.83
N ARG A 6 6.49 10.06 -3.06
CA ARG A 6 7.44 10.57 -2.06
C ARG A 6 6.77 11.18 -0.83
N GLU A 7 5.58 11.76 -1.01
CA GLU A 7 4.84 12.44 0.05
C GLU A 7 3.55 11.67 0.36
N GLY A 8 3.31 11.41 1.65
CA GLY A 8 2.04 10.88 2.14
C GLY A 8 0.94 11.94 2.16
N VAL A 9 -0.31 11.50 2.14
CA VAL A 9 -1.48 12.38 2.26
C VAL A 9 -1.98 12.34 3.70
N THR A 10 -1.84 13.45 4.43
CA THR A 10 -2.26 13.57 5.84
C THR A 10 -3.56 14.36 6.02
N GLY A 11 -4.10 14.93 4.95
CA GLY A 11 -5.35 15.68 4.97
C GLY A 11 -5.63 16.43 3.66
N GLY A 12 -6.85 16.96 3.54
CA GLY A 12 -7.31 17.70 2.35
C GLY A 12 -7.65 16.80 1.15
N ARG A 13 -7.78 17.43 -0.03
CA ARG A 13 -7.97 16.72 -1.31
C ARG A 13 -6.69 16.74 -2.12
N ARG A 14 -6.33 15.60 -2.69
CA ARG A 14 -5.16 15.43 -3.57
C ARG A 14 -5.62 14.70 -4.83
N CYS A 15 -5.17 15.17 -5.97
CA CYS A 15 -5.48 14.62 -7.28
C CYS A 15 -4.17 14.47 -8.06
N TRP A 16 -4.08 13.44 -8.89
CA TRP A 16 -2.94 13.19 -9.76
C TRP A 16 -3.43 12.52 -11.04
N ASP A 17 -2.72 12.80 -12.13
CA ASP A 17 -2.92 12.13 -13.41
C ASP A 17 -1.72 11.22 -13.67
N VAL A 18 -1.97 10.04 -14.23
CA VAL A 18 -0.92 9.08 -14.61
C VAL A 18 -1.12 8.66 -16.04
N GLN A 19 -0.07 8.84 -16.83
CA GLN A 19 -0.03 8.26 -18.17
C GLN A 19 0.41 6.80 -18.06
N VAL A 20 -0.47 5.90 -18.48
CA VAL A 20 -0.19 4.46 -18.53
C VAL A 20 0.16 4.05 -19.96
N ALA A 21 0.98 3.00 -20.09
CA ALA A 21 1.26 2.43 -21.39
C ALA A 21 -0.04 1.84 -22.01
N PRO A 22 -0.21 1.90 -23.34
CA PRO A 22 -1.35 1.32 -24.02
C PRO A 22 -1.36 -0.21 -23.94
N GLU A 23 -0.19 -0.82 -23.72
CA GLU A 23 0.00 -2.27 -23.61
C GLU A 23 0.61 -2.62 -22.25
N GLY A 24 0.31 -3.83 -21.77
CA GLY A 24 0.81 -4.36 -20.51
C GLY A 24 -0.19 -4.30 -19.36
N SER A 25 0.29 -4.59 -18.15
CA SER A 25 -0.51 -4.57 -16.94
C SER A 25 -0.01 -3.48 -16.00
N TRP A 26 -0.93 -2.79 -15.34
CA TRP A 26 -0.64 -1.74 -14.38
C TRP A 26 -1.67 -1.72 -13.27
N ALA A 27 -1.27 -1.18 -12.12
CA ALA A 27 -2.15 -0.88 -11.01
C ALA A 27 -1.77 0.48 -10.45
N LEU A 28 -2.77 1.29 -10.13
CA LEU A 28 -2.65 2.61 -9.53
C LEU A 28 -3.62 2.72 -8.37
N GLY A 29 -3.19 3.35 -7.28
CA GLY A 29 -4.02 3.44 -6.10
C GLY A 29 -3.41 4.27 -4.98
N VAL A 30 -4.07 4.20 -3.83
CA VAL A 30 -3.64 4.76 -2.56
C VAL A 30 -3.41 3.61 -1.61
N ALA A 31 -2.29 3.63 -0.88
CA ALA A 31 -1.98 2.67 0.15
C ALA A 31 -1.75 3.40 1.47
N ARG A 32 -2.18 2.80 2.58
CA ARG A 32 -1.71 3.23 3.89
C ARG A 32 -0.25 2.81 4.07
N GLU A 33 0.59 3.75 4.45
CA GLU A 33 1.97 3.45 4.79
C GLU A 33 2.02 2.64 6.09
N THR A 34 2.52 1.41 6.03
CA THR A 34 2.80 0.59 7.20
C THR A 34 4.31 0.48 7.42
N PRO A 35 4.78 0.36 8.68
CA PRO A 35 6.19 0.13 8.95
C PRO A 35 6.64 -1.18 8.30
N GLY A 36 7.30 -1.09 7.12
CA GLY A 36 7.71 -2.24 6.32
C GLY A 36 7.21 -2.25 4.87
N SER A 37 6.35 -1.31 4.47
CA SER A 37 5.76 -1.25 3.11
C SER A 37 6.72 -0.78 2.00
N GLY A 38 7.95 -0.36 2.31
CA GLY A 38 8.95 -0.09 1.25
C GLY A 38 9.95 1.04 1.47
N ALA A 39 9.95 1.71 2.62
CA ALA A 39 11.11 2.47 3.07
C ALA A 39 11.78 1.68 4.19
N GLY A 40 12.85 0.94 3.86
CA GLY A 40 13.74 0.41 4.88
C GLY A 40 14.22 1.59 5.73
N THR A 41 13.72 1.69 6.95
CA THR A 41 14.29 2.60 7.94
C THR A 41 15.62 1.97 8.38
N PRO A 42 16.78 2.57 8.05
CA PRO A 42 18.04 2.09 8.58
C PRO A 42 18.07 2.56 10.05
N GLY A 43 17.66 1.68 10.96
CA GLY A 43 17.74 2.01 12.38
C GLY A 43 16.73 1.37 13.31
N LYS A 44 15.83 0.47 12.87
CA LYS A 44 15.13 -0.35 13.86
C LYS A 44 16.15 -1.35 14.41
N PRO A 45 16.59 -1.25 15.68
CA PRO A 45 17.40 -2.31 16.26
C PRO A 45 16.55 -3.57 16.22
N LEU A 46 17.14 -4.69 15.82
CA LEU A 46 16.55 -6.00 15.99
C LEU A 46 16.45 -6.25 17.49
N GLY A 47 15.41 -5.69 18.12
CA GLY A 47 15.08 -5.85 19.52
C GLY A 47 14.67 -7.30 19.74
N ASN A 48 15.61 -8.08 20.24
CA ASN A 48 15.44 -9.27 21.05
C ASN A 48 14.02 -9.46 21.64
N GLY A 49 13.21 -10.28 20.98
CA GLY A 49 12.50 -11.40 21.61
C GLY A 49 11.63 -11.14 22.82
N THR A 50 11.01 -9.97 22.99
CA THR A 50 9.94 -9.80 23.98
C THR A 50 8.70 -9.27 23.27
N GLU A 51 7.90 -10.20 22.75
CA GLU A 51 6.51 -9.90 22.40
C GLU A 51 5.72 -9.71 23.70
N PRO A 52 5.00 -8.59 23.90
CA PRO A 52 4.08 -8.46 25.02
C PRO A 52 2.88 -9.41 24.78
N PRO A 53 2.46 -10.20 25.78
CA PRO A 53 1.30 -11.06 25.61
C PRO A 53 0.05 -10.17 25.63
N GLY A 54 -0.69 -10.14 24.51
CA GLY A 54 -1.98 -9.45 24.43
C GLY A 54 -2.18 -8.51 23.26
N SER A 55 -1.30 -8.49 22.25
CA SER A 55 -1.67 -7.85 20.99
C SER A 55 -2.35 -8.86 20.08
N GLY A 56 -3.69 -8.85 20.09
CA GLY A 56 -4.50 -9.36 18.99
C GLY A 56 -4.32 -8.49 17.74
N ALA A 57 -3.07 -8.25 17.34
CA ALA A 57 -2.74 -7.58 16.10
C ALA A 57 -2.98 -8.59 14.99
N GLU A 58 -4.23 -8.61 14.53
CA GLU A 58 -4.55 -9.03 13.17
C GLU A 58 -3.47 -8.45 12.24
N PRO A 59 -2.92 -9.23 11.29
CA PRO A 59 -1.93 -8.71 10.34
C PRO A 59 -2.51 -7.43 9.74
N PRO A 60 -1.69 -6.39 9.46
CA PRO A 60 -2.24 -5.18 8.87
C PRO A 60 -2.92 -5.59 7.57
N GLU A 61 -4.26 -5.62 7.62
CA GLU A 61 -5.12 -5.77 6.47
C GLU A 61 -4.63 -4.65 5.55
N TRP A 62 -3.99 -5.04 4.46
CA TRP A 62 -3.31 -4.12 3.56
C TRP A 62 -4.36 -3.10 3.11
N GLU A 63 -4.31 -1.89 3.67
CA GLU A 63 -5.26 -0.82 3.31
C GLU A 63 -4.80 -0.24 1.97
N LEU A 64 -5.07 -0.99 0.90
CA LEU A 64 -4.80 -0.64 -0.49
C LEU A 64 -6.12 -0.45 -1.23
N TRP A 65 -6.32 0.75 -1.76
CA TRP A 65 -7.38 1.04 -2.71
C TRP A 65 -6.73 1.24 -4.06
N SER A 66 -6.93 0.30 -4.98
CA SER A 66 -6.29 0.37 -6.29
C SER A 66 -7.23 -0.05 -7.41
N MET A 67 -6.94 0.44 -8.60
CA MET A 67 -7.54 0.00 -9.84
C MET A 67 -6.44 -0.28 -10.85
N GLY A 68 -6.71 -1.15 -11.82
CA GLY A 68 -5.69 -1.55 -12.76
C GLY A 68 -6.24 -2.20 -14.01
N LEU A 69 -5.33 -2.42 -14.94
CA LEU A 69 -5.53 -3.23 -16.14
C LEU A 69 -4.65 -4.46 -16.02
N CYS A 70 -5.25 -5.63 -16.20
CA CYS A 70 -4.52 -6.89 -16.26
C CYS A 70 -5.16 -7.77 -17.34
N GLN A 71 -4.35 -8.26 -18.28
CA GLN A 71 -4.81 -9.11 -19.38
C GLN A 71 -5.98 -8.53 -20.19
N GLY A 72 -5.98 -7.21 -20.41
CA GLY A 72 -7.05 -6.51 -21.14
C GLY A 72 -8.34 -6.31 -20.33
N GLN A 73 -8.36 -6.67 -19.04
CA GLN A 73 -9.50 -6.50 -18.16
C GLN A 73 -9.20 -5.48 -17.05
N PHE A 74 -10.18 -4.62 -16.77
CA PHE A 74 -10.09 -3.67 -15.68
C PHE A 74 -10.52 -4.31 -14.36
N TRP A 75 -9.78 -4.00 -13.30
CA TRP A 75 -10.02 -4.50 -11.95
C TRP A 75 -9.98 -3.35 -10.95
N ALA A 76 -10.75 -3.49 -9.87
CA ALA A 76 -10.68 -2.63 -8.69
C ALA A 76 -10.50 -3.49 -7.44
N LEU A 77 -9.45 -3.21 -6.67
CA LEU A 77 -9.31 -3.67 -5.29
C LEU A 77 -9.76 -2.53 -4.39
N THR A 78 -11.01 -2.61 -3.98
CA THR A 78 -11.54 -1.86 -2.85
C THR A 78 -11.62 -2.86 -1.68
N SER A 79 -11.16 -2.45 -0.50
CA SER A 79 -11.21 -3.29 0.72
C SER A 79 -12.49 -4.13 0.77
N LEU A 80 -12.34 -5.44 0.99
CA LEU A 80 -13.47 -6.36 1.17
C LEU A 80 -14.35 -5.79 2.28
N GLU A 81 -15.59 -5.46 1.96
CA GLU A 81 -16.57 -5.04 2.96
C GLU A 81 -16.67 -6.16 4.02
N ARG A 82 -16.42 -5.83 5.29
CA ARG A 82 -16.65 -6.72 6.43
C ARG A 82 -18.08 -6.56 6.93
#